data_AF-A0A317W7J5-F1
#
_entry.id   AF-A0A317W7J5-F1
#
_cell.length_a   1.000
_cell.length_b   1.000
_cell.length_c   1.000
_cell.angle_alpha   90.00
_cell.angle_beta   90.00
_cell.angle_gamma   90.00
#
_symmetry.space_group_name_H-M   'P 1'
#
loop_
_entity.id
_entity.type
_entity.pdbx_description
1 polymer ?
#
loop_
_entity_poly.entity_id
_entity_poly.type
_entity_poly.pdbx_seq_one_letter_code
_entity_poly.pdbx_strand_id
1 'polypeptide(L)' 'MLGTLPQFNGRGIGSRLLRWGLDRADEKGVPTFLASTPAGRPLYEKYGFEAVEEYEVIPGYFQASMVREAKFL' A
#
# COMPACT_ATOMS: atom_id res chain seq x y z
N MET A 1 8.99 2.24 -2.65
CA MET A 1 8.49 1.48 -3.81
C MET A 1 8.42 0.00 -3.42
N LEU A 2 7.26 -0.65 -3.61
CA LEU A 2 7.09 -2.09 -3.44
C LEU A 2 6.83 -2.72 -4.81
N GLY A 3 7.51 -3.81 -5.12
CA GLY A 3 7.37 -4.49 -6.40
C GLY A 3 8.00 -5.87 -6.39
N THR A 4 7.55 -6.71 -7.31
CA THR A 4 8.10 -8.03 -7.59
C THR A 4 8.35 -8.15 -9.09
N LEU A 5 9.31 -9.00 -9.48
CA LEU A 5 9.44 -9.31 -10.91
C LEU A 5 8.15 -10.01 -11.41
N PRO A 6 7.73 -9.80 -12.66
CA PRO A 6 6.46 -10.30 -13.18
C PRO A 6 6.21 -11.80 -12.94
N GLN A 7 7.23 -12.64 -13.12
CA GLN A 7 7.18 -14.10 -12.90
C GLN A 7 6.88 -14.54 -11.46
N PHE A 8 6.97 -13.62 -10.49
CA PHE A 8 6.69 -13.83 -9.08
C PHE A 8 5.37 -13.20 -8.62
N ASN A 9 4.61 -12.55 -9.51
CA ASN A 9 3.29 -12.00 -9.20
C ASN A 9 2.29 -13.11 -8.83
N GLY A 10 1.24 -12.76 -8.09
CA GLY A 10 0.18 -13.70 -7.67
C GLY A 10 0.59 -14.70 -6.59
N ARG A 11 1.83 -14.64 -6.07
CA ARG A 11 2.37 -15.57 -5.05
C ARG A 11 2.35 -15.02 -3.61
N GLY A 12 1.63 -13.92 -3.39
CA GLY A 12 1.53 -13.26 -2.08
C GLY A 12 2.80 -12.59 -1.58
N ILE A 13 3.86 -12.45 -2.40
CA ILE A 13 5.13 -11.84 -1.98
C ILE A 13 4.94 -10.35 -1.63
N GLY A 14 4.23 -9.59 -2.47
CA GLY A 14 3.93 -8.18 -2.18
C GLY A 14 3.19 -8.00 -0.85
N SER A 15 2.25 -8.89 -0.55
CA SER A 15 1.54 -8.90 0.74
C SER A 15 2.46 -9.18 1.92
N ARG A 16 3.42 -10.12 1.78
CA ARG A 16 4.41 -10.40 2.83
C ARG A 16 5.36 -9.22 3.06
N LEU A 17 5.82 -8.58 1.99
CA LEU A 17 6.65 -7.37 2.07
C LEU A 17 5.90 -6.23 2.76
N LEU A 18 4.65 -5.98 2.36
CA LEU A 18 3.81 -4.95 2.95
C LEU A 18 3.59 -5.21 4.46
N ARG A 19 3.19 -6.44 4.83
CA ARG A 19 2.98 -6.82 6.22
C ARG A 19 4.22 -6.58 7.07
N TRP A 20 5.39 -7.03 6.62
CA TRP A 20 6.64 -6.83 7.36
C TRP A 20 6.92 -5.35 7.69
N GLY A 21 6.61 -4.43 6.77
CA GLY A 21 6.75 -2.99 6.98
C GLY A 21 5.68 -2.42 7.92
N LEU A 22 4.44 -2.88 7.80
CA LEU A 22 3.33 -2.46 8.65
C LEU A 22 3.50 -2.91 10.10
N ASP A 23 3.92 -4.15 10.33
CA ASP A 23 4.16 -4.66 11.69
C ASP A 23 5.16 -3.77 12.45
N ARG A 24 6.21 -3.28 11.76
CA ARG A 24 7.20 -2.34 12.31
C ARG A 24 6.64 -0.94 12.55
N ALA A 25 5.72 -0.49 11.73
CA ALA A 25 5.07 0.81 11.90
C ALA A 25 4.10 0.77 13.09
N ASP A 26 3.35 -0.33 13.20
CA ASP A 26 2.46 -0.63 14.32
C ASP A 26 3.24 -0.73 15.64
N GLU A 27 4.37 -1.45 15.68
CA GLU A 27 5.29 -1.52 16.84
C GLU A 27 5.79 -0.15 17.30
N LYS A 28 5.96 0.80 16.36
CA LYS A 28 6.44 2.16 16.65
C LYS A 28 5.31 3.15 16.89
N GLY A 29 4.05 2.74 16.73
CA GLY A 29 2.89 3.61 16.84
C GLY A 29 2.87 4.74 15.80
N VAL A 30 3.43 4.52 14.60
CA VAL A 30 3.49 5.55 13.55
C VAL A 30 2.56 5.22 12.38
N PRO A 31 1.84 6.23 11.84
CA PRO A 31 1.03 6.03 10.66
C PRO A 31 1.90 5.76 9.43
N THR A 32 1.28 5.20 8.39
CA THR A 32 1.94 4.88 7.12
C THR A 32 1.22 5.53 5.95
N PHE A 33 2.00 5.92 4.94
CA PHE A 33 1.53 6.56 3.73
C PHE A 33 2.06 5.84 2.49
N LEU A 34 1.26 5.78 1.43
CA LEU A 34 1.70 5.36 0.11
C LEU A 34 0.90 6.04 -1.01
N ALA A 35 1.48 6.06 -2.20
CA ALA A 35 0.74 6.29 -3.44
C ALA A 35 0.45 4.94 -4.11
N SER A 36 -0.81 4.71 -4.47
CA SER A 36 -1.27 3.47 -5.07
C SER A 36 -1.62 3.65 -6.54
N THR A 37 -1.23 2.67 -7.36
CA THR A 37 -1.85 2.49 -8.68
C THR A 37 -3.27 1.92 -8.53
N PRO A 38 -4.13 2.00 -9.56
CA PRO A 38 -5.44 1.37 -9.52
C PRO A 38 -5.36 -0.15 -9.27
N ALA A 39 -4.35 -0.82 -9.86
CA ALA A 39 -4.12 -2.25 -9.67
C ALA A 39 -3.64 -2.61 -8.25
N GLY A 40 -2.89 -1.72 -7.59
CA GLY A 40 -2.38 -1.94 -6.23
C GLY A 40 -3.42 -1.66 -5.13
N ARG A 41 -4.41 -0.80 -5.41
CA ARG A 41 -5.34 -0.27 -4.41
C ARG A 41 -6.08 -1.35 -3.61
N PRO A 42 -6.67 -2.40 -4.22
CA PRO A 42 -7.38 -3.43 -3.46
C PRO A 42 -6.49 -4.18 -2.45
N LEU A 43 -5.19 -4.32 -2.75
CA LEU A 43 -4.24 -4.91 -1.80
C LEU A 43 -4.07 -3.99 -0.59
N TYR A 44 -3.86 -2.69 -0.79
CA TYR A 44 -3.61 -1.76 0.31
C TYR A 44 -4.86 -1.55 1.18
N GLU A 45 -6.05 -1.46 0.58
CA GLU A 45 -7.33 -1.38 1.31
C GLU A 45 -7.52 -2.59 2.24
N LYS A 46 -7.17 -3.80 1.79
CA LYS A 46 -7.21 -5.02 2.62
C LYS A 46 -6.32 -4.92 3.88
N TYR A 47 -5.27 -4.11 3.85
CA TYR A 47 -4.39 -3.88 5.00
C TYR A 47 -4.82 -2.70 5.89
N GLY A 48 -5.92 -2.02 5.54
CA GLY A 48 -6.48 -0.90 6.29
C GLY A 48 -5.98 0.46 5.84
N PHE A 49 -5.45 0.57 4.62
CA PHE A 49 -5.22 1.87 4.01
C PHE A 49 -6.53 2.46 3.48
N GLU A 50 -6.69 3.76 3.67
CA GLU A 50 -7.81 4.55 3.18
C GLU A 50 -7.29 5.58 2.17
N ALA A 51 -7.97 5.70 1.03
CA ALA A 51 -7.64 6.72 0.04
C ALA A 51 -8.08 8.10 0.53
N VAL A 52 -7.18 9.07 0.45
CA VAL A 52 -7.44 10.47 0.86
C VAL A 52 -7.53 11.41 -0.33
N GLU A 53 -6.86 11.08 -1.43
CA GLU A 53 -6.86 11.90 -2.65
C GLU A 53 -6.56 11.02 -3.87
N GLU A 54 -7.28 11.24 -4.96
CA GLU A 54 -6.99 10.67 -6.28
C GLU A 54 -6.55 11.79 -7.22
N TYR A 55 -5.48 11.54 -7.98
CA TYR A 55 -4.91 12.54 -8.88
C TYR A 55 -4.35 11.89 -10.14
N GLU A 56 -4.40 12.66 -11.23
CA GLU A 56 -3.78 12.31 -12.50
C GLU A 56 -2.29 12.65 -12.44
N VAL A 57 -1.42 11.64 -12.59
CA VAL A 57 0.04 11.82 -12.53
C VAL A 57 0.58 12.24 -13.90
N ILE A 58 0.04 11.61 -14.94
CA ILE A 58 0.25 11.94 -16.35
C ILE A 58 -1.07 11.70 -17.09
N PRO A 59 -1.30 12.30 -18.27
CA PRO A 59 -2.56 12.15 -19.00
C PRO A 59 -3.00 10.68 -19.14
N GLY A 60 -4.16 10.34 -18.57
CA GLY A 60 -4.76 9.01 -18.57
C GLY A 60 -4.24 8.04 -17.50
N TYR A 61 -3.34 8.46 -16.60
CA TYR A 61 -2.78 7.61 -15.55
C TYR A 61 -2.97 8.22 -14.16
N PHE A 62 -3.78 7.53 -13.35
CA PHE A 62 -4.20 8.00 -12.04
C PHE A 62 -3.51 7.24 -10.91
N GLN A 63 -3.31 7.92 -9.78
CA GLN A 63 -2.89 7.30 -8.53
C GLN A 63 -3.74 7.83 -7.37
N ALA A 64 -3.76 7.07 -6.28
CA ALA A 64 -4.39 7.47 -5.04
C ALA A 64 -3.35 7.62 -3.93
N SER A 65 -3.32 8.77 -3.26
CA SER A 65 -2.67 8.92 -1.96
C SER A 65 -3.49 8.17 -0.92
N MET A 66 -2.85 7.29 -0.15
CA MET A 66 -3.51 6.48 0.87
C MET A 66 -2.76 6.54 2.19
N VAL A 67 -3.50 6.60 3.29
CA VAL A 67 -2.97 6.61 4.66
C VAL A 67 -3.52 5.42 5.45
N ARG A 68 -2.75 4.97 6.43
CA ARG A 68 -3.17 3.96 7.40
C ARG A 68 -2.62 4.33 8.77
N GLU A 69 -3.50 4.48 9.74
CA GLU A 69 -3.12 4.63 11.14
C GLU A 69 -2.42 3.38 11.69
N ALA A 70 -1.55 3.56 12.68
CA ALA A 70 -0.95 2.45 13.40
C ALA A 70 -2.03 1.62 14.09
N LYS A 71 -1.92 0.30 14.02
CA LYS A 71 -2.79 -0.62 14.76
C LYS A 71 -2.09 -1.03 16.06
N PHE A 72 -2.84 -0.96 17.15
CA PHE A 72 -2.39 -1.46 18.45
C PHE A 72 -3.02 -2.84 18.70
N LEU A 73 -2.25 -3.75 19.30
CA LEU A 73 -2.76 -5.02 19.81
C LEU A 73 -3.61 -4.83 21.06
#